data_AF-A0A4S4KGN0-F1
#
_entry.id   AF-A0A4S4KGN0-F1
#
_cell.length_a   1.000
_cell.length_b   1.000
_cell.length_c   1.000
_cell.angle_alpha   90.00
_cell.angle_beta   90.00
_cell.angle_gamma   90.00
#
_symmetry.space_group_name_H-M   'P 1'
#
loop_
_entity.id
_entity.type
_entity.pdbx_description
1 polymer ?
#
loop_
_entity_poly.entity_id
_entity_poly.type
_entity_poly.pdbx_seq_one_letter_code
_entity_poly.pdbx_strand_id
1 'polypeptide(L)'
;MSMSEGENQRANTEPSEKTDVSILTPQFKDGDKAASEDRFAIQLQPDDDPKGLPSLRKWIIVLVVCSGALCATCASSVAGFAEAGVSRDLYASEEVAILGISLYVLGLGIGPLLVGPLSEVYGRSPIYRVSYFLFFIFSFPVAFAPHIAVYLIFRFITGFSGSAFLSVAGGSVSDLFDNAKVATPMAVYTISPFIGPVVGPLISGFINQNTTWRWTYRVMIIWIFVEFLLILLLVPETYAPAILKHKAAKLRKSTGDSRYWAPLEKEDRSLVYATIMSCYIPFRIQYLTFQAFPIIFEDGHGFSVQDTGMSFIGMGLGLFLGLASVPIFNGYQRRQGKKFNGNPPPETRLVPGQVGAVLMPISLFWLAFTTYPHVHWIVPIIASVPFGTGIMLAYTSVFTYLVTAYRPVAASAMASNTFVRTSTASAFPLFAGAMYDTLGTVGATALLAGLTALAAPLPADIALNDEHALLVFSGGQTRKTSTTTEAESYMRLALSMGLLPSSEQEYFLRATTEDYALDSFQNLLFSIARFHEYTGHYPSRITVVGYEMKRQRFTELHRAALRWPLSKFKYIGIDAEGEVAKAREGEVSAFRS
;
A
#
# COMPACT_ATOMS: atom_id res chain seq x y z
N MET A 1 61.14 -44.96 -54.69
CA MET A 1 60.26 -46.14 -54.53
C MET A 1 60.21 -46.47 -53.04
N SER A 2 59.01 -46.64 -52.50
CA SER A 2 58.60 -47.10 -51.13
C SER A 2 59.15 -46.32 -49.91
N MET A 3 58.29 -45.66 -49.12
CA MET A 3 57.46 -46.20 -47.99
C MET A 3 58.29 -46.71 -46.80
N SER A 4 58.16 -46.07 -45.63
CA SER A 4 57.53 -46.66 -44.42
C SER A 4 57.52 -45.67 -43.24
N GLU A 5 56.37 -45.64 -42.58
CA GLU A 5 56.07 -45.40 -41.16
C GLU A 5 57.09 -44.80 -40.18
N GLY A 6 56.54 -43.89 -39.36
CA GLY A 6 56.79 -43.85 -37.92
C GLY A 6 57.48 -42.58 -37.44
N GLU A 7 56.72 -41.62 -36.89
CA GLU A 7 57.13 -40.95 -35.66
C GLU A 7 56.01 -40.12 -35.02
N ASN A 8 56.06 -40.12 -33.70
CA ASN A 8 55.10 -39.63 -32.75
C ASN A 8 55.49 -38.21 -32.28
N GLN A 9 54.47 -37.39 -32.05
CA GLN A 9 54.45 -36.17 -31.19
C GLN A 9 55.16 -34.89 -31.67
N ARG A 10 54.34 -33.90 -32.05
CA ARG A 10 54.16 -32.66 -31.28
C ARG A 10 52.88 -31.90 -31.68
N ALA A 11 51.98 -31.80 -30.68
CA ALA A 11 51.04 -30.73 -30.37
C ALA A 11 50.36 -29.94 -31.51
N ASN A 12 49.12 -30.32 -31.80
CA ASN A 12 48.09 -29.42 -32.31
C ASN A 12 46.73 -29.94 -31.82
N THR A 13 46.03 -29.18 -30.99
CA THR A 13 44.56 -29.28 -30.77
C THR A 13 44.10 -28.15 -29.84
N GLU A 14 43.63 -27.06 -30.45
CA GLU A 14 42.60 -26.19 -29.87
C GLU A 14 41.20 -26.76 -30.23
N PRO A 15 40.11 -26.32 -29.58
CA PRO A 15 39.95 -26.02 -28.17
C PRO A 15 38.85 -26.90 -27.54
N SER A 16 38.98 -27.06 -26.23
CA SER A 16 38.17 -27.89 -25.34
C SER A 16 36.74 -27.39 -25.11
N GLU A 17 35.85 -28.37 -25.00
CA GLU A 17 34.68 -28.41 -24.10
C GLU A 17 33.60 -27.33 -24.24
N LYS A 18 32.64 -27.62 -25.14
CA LYS A 18 31.23 -27.36 -24.82
C LYS A 18 30.74 -28.51 -23.94
N THR A 19 30.62 -28.26 -22.64
CA THR A 19 29.92 -29.17 -21.73
C THR A 19 28.42 -29.05 -22.01
N ASP A 20 27.89 -29.99 -22.79
CA ASP A 20 26.45 -30.25 -22.87
C ASP A 20 25.97 -30.70 -21.48
N VAL A 21 25.48 -29.75 -20.69
CA VAL A 21 24.65 -30.07 -19.53
C VAL A 21 23.30 -30.49 -20.08
N SER A 22 23.21 -31.78 -20.40
CA SER A 22 21.94 -32.49 -20.55
C SER A 22 21.18 -32.34 -19.23
N ILE A 23 20.31 -31.33 -19.17
CA ILE A 23 19.30 -31.22 -18.14
C ILE A 23 18.48 -32.49 -18.24
N LEU A 24 18.50 -33.28 -17.16
CA LEU A 24 17.57 -34.36 -16.88
C LEU A 24 16.15 -33.82 -17.04
N THR A 25 15.60 -33.86 -18.25
CA THR A 25 14.15 -33.88 -18.45
C THR A 25 13.67 -35.21 -17.89
N PRO A 26 12.88 -35.21 -16.80
CA PRO A 26 12.11 -36.40 -16.49
C PRO A 26 11.13 -36.57 -17.65
N GLN A 27 11.32 -37.60 -18.47
CA GLN A 27 10.24 -38.11 -19.30
C GLN A 27 9.18 -38.67 -18.36
N PHE A 28 8.23 -37.82 -17.96
CA PHE A 28 7.03 -38.25 -17.27
C PHE A 28 6.21 -39.13 -18.23
N LYS A 29 6.38 -40.45 -18.09
CA LYS A 29 5.35 -41.43 -18.46
C LYS A 29 4.21 -41.35 -17.43
N ASP A 30 3.43 -40.27 -17.47
CA ASP A 30 2.24 -40.10 -16.61
C ASP A 30 0.99 -39.73 -17.42
N GLY A 31 0.85 -40.28 -18.62
CA GLY A 31 -0.35 -40.08 -19.46
C GLY A 31 -1.63 -40.70 -18.87
N ASP A 32 -1.52 -41.82 -18.13
CA ASP A 32 -2.70 -42.57 -17.67
C ASP A 32 -3.04 -42.39 -16.17
N LYS A 33 -2.12 -41.93 -15.33
CA LYS A 33 -2.41 -41.66 -13.90
C LYS A 33 -2.99 -40.26 -13.67
N ALA A 34 -2.45 -39.23 -14.33
CA ALA A 34 -2.95 -37.86 -14.24
C ALA A 34 -4.41 -37.73 -14.72
N ALA A 35 -4.77 -38.45 -15.79
CA ALA A 35 -6.14 -38.49 -16.31
C ALA A 35 -7.15 -39.20 -15.39
N SER A 36 -6.68 -39.99 -14.41
CA SER A 36 -7.52 -40.68 -13.43
C SER A 36 -7.72 -39.89 -12.12
N GLU A 37 -6.71 -39.08 -11.70
CA GLU A 37 -6.81 -38.22 -10.53
C GLU A 37 -7.69 -36.98 -10.77
N ASP A 38 -7.70 -36.44 -12.00
CA ASP A 38 -8.53 -35.30 -12.40
C ASP A 38 -10.03 -35.62 -12.45
N ARG A 39 -10.43 -36.90 -12.55
CA ARG A 39 -11.86 -37.30 -12.55
C ARG A 39 -12.55 -37.07 -11.21
N PHE A 40 -11.79 -36.99 -10.12
CA PHE A 40 -12.32 -36.78 -8.76
C PHE A 40 -12.08 -35.36 -8.23
N ALA A 41 -11.42 -34.51 -9.03
CA ALA A 41 -11.25 -33.09 -8.73
C ALA A 41 -12.57 -32.36 -8.97
N ILE A 42 -13.16 -31.80 -7.92
CA ILE A 42 -14.44 -31.09 -8.04
C ILE A 42 -14.19 -29.72 -8.66
N GLN A 43 -14.75 -29.49 -9.84
CA GLN A 43 -14.75 -28.20 -10.52
C GLN A 43 -16.00 -27.40 -10.13
N LEU A 44 -15.91 -26.07 -10.19
CA LEU A 44 -17.08 -25.20 -9.97
C LEU A 44 -18.11 -25.44 -11.07
N GLN A 45 -19.36 -25.67 -10.66
CA GLN A 45 -20.49 -25.61 -11.58
C GLN A 45 -20.90 -24.15 -11.79
N PRO A 46 -21.48 -23.79 -12.94
CA PRO A 46 -21.87 -22.40 -13.25
C PRO A 46 -22.78 -21.75 -12.19
N ASP A 47 -23.61 -22.56 -11.52
CA ASP A 47 -24.54 -22.10 -10.47
C ASP A 47 -23.87 -21.83 -9.11
N ASP A 48 -22.69 -22.42 -8.88
CA ASP A 48 -21.94 -22.31 -7.63
C ASP A 48 -20.86 -21.22 -7.67
N ASP A 49 -20.60 -20.62 -8.84
CA ASP A 49 -19.61 -19.57 -9.00
C ASP A 49 -20.11 -18.25 -8.37
N PRO A 50 -19.42 -17.69 -7.37
CA PRO A 50 -19.72 -16.36 -6.82
C PRO A 50 -19.75 -15.25 -7.90
N LYS A 51 -19.03 -15.45 -9.00
CA LYS A 51 -19.04 -14.56 -10.17
C LYS A 51 -20.24 -14.78 -11.08
N GLY A 52 -20.96 -15.89 -10.96
CA GLY A 52 -22.23 -16.15 -11.64
C GLY A 52 -23.43 -15.43 -11.01
N LEU A 53 -23.28 -14.87 -9.80
CA LEU A 53 -24.39 -14.24 -9.08
C LEU A 53 -25.02 -13.04 -9.81
N PRO A 54 -26.34 -12.81 -9.67
CA PRO A 54 -26.99 -11.61 -10.19
C PRO A 54 -26.31 -10.34 -9.70
N SER A 55 -26.16 -9.34 -10.58
CA SER A 55 -25.43 -8.11 -10.25
C SER A 55 -25.99 -7.38 -9.02
N LEU A 56 -27.32 -7.39 -8.84
CA LEU A 56 -27.96 -6.81 -7.66
C LEU A 56 -27.49 -7.49 -6.37
N ARG A 57 -27.42 -8.82 -6.35
CA ARG A 57 -26.97 -9.59 -5.18
C ARG A 57 -25.49 -9.33 -4.87
N LYS A 58 -24.64 -9.24 -5.89
CA LYS A 58 -23.23 -8.88 -5.73
C LYS A 58 -23.08 -7.50 -5.10
N TRP A 59 -23.83 -6.51 -5.57
CA TRP A 59 -23.80 -5.15 -5.03
C TRP A 59 -24.33 -5.08 -3.60
N ILE A 60 -25.38 -5.82 -3.25
CA ILE A 60 -25.86 -5.90 -1.87
C ILE A 60 -24.74 -6.43 -0.95
N ILE A 61 -24.05 -7.51 -1.35
CA ILE A 61 -22.93 -8.07 -0.57
C ILE A 61 -21.83 -7.02 -0.38
N VAL A 62 -21.42 -6.36 -1.47
CA VAL A 62 -20.40 -5.29 -1.41
C VAL A 62 -20.83 -4.16 -0.49
N LEU A 63 -22.07 -3.69 -0.58
CA LEU A 63 -22.57 -2.58 0.24
C LEU A 63 -22.65 -2.94 1.73
N VAL A 64 -23.02 -4.17 2.08
CA VAL A 64 -22.98 -4.64 3.48
C VAL A 64 -21.54 -4.71 3.97
N VAL A 65 -20.63 -5.31 3.20
CA VAL A 65 -19.20 -5.34 3.57
C VAL A 65 -18.61 -3.92 3.69
N CYS A 66 -19.04 -2.99 2.84
CA CYS A 66 -18.70 -1.58 2.95
C CYS A 66 -19.27 -0.97 4.24
N SER A 67 -20.54 -1.16 4.55
CA SER A 67 -21.15 -0.67 5.80
C SER A 67 -20.39 -1.19 7.03
N GLY A 68 -19.97 -2.45 7.01
CA GLY A 68 -19.13 -3.03 8.06
C GLY A 68 -17.74 -2.39 8.19
N ALA A 69 -17.06 -2.10 7.07
CA ALA A 69 -15.78 -1.38 7.13
C ALA A 69 -15.95 0.05 7.67
N LEU A 70 -17.02 0.73 7.26
CA LEU A 70 -17.40 2.06 7.72
C LEU A 70 -17.66 2.08 9.23
N CYS A 71 -18.44 1.12 9.74
CA CYS A 71 -18.75 1.00 11.15
C CYS A 71 -17.47 0.77 11.99
N ALA A 72 -16.58 -0.11 11.53
CA ALA A 72 -15.33 -0.41 12.23
C ALA A 72 -14.37 0.80 12.30
N THR A 73 -14.26 1.59 11.23
CA THR A 73 -13.42 2.80 11.24
C THR A 73 -14.09 3.97 11.95
N CYS A 74 -15.42 4.08 11.89
CA CYS A 74 -16.21 5.04 12.67
C CYS A 74 -16.03 4.80 14.18
N ALA A 75 -16.06 3.55 14.62
CA ALA A 75 -15.83 3.19 16.03
C ALA A 75 -14.42 3.59 16.54
N SER A 76 -13.45 3.76 15.64
CA SER A 76 -12.16 4.34 15.98
C SER A 76 -12.27 5.83 16.28
N SER A 77 -12.91 6.58 15.38
CA SER A 77 -12.89 8.04 15.34
C SER A 77 -13.87 8.71 16.30
N VAL A 78 -14.97 8.04 16.67
CA VAL A 78 -15.90 8.54 17.71
C VAL A 78 -15.20 8.79 19.05
N ALA A 79 -14.09 8.10 19.31
CA ALA A 79 -13.31 8.26 20.52
C ALA A 79 -12.64 9.63 20.62
N GLY A 80 -12.32 10.29 19.50
CA GLY A 80 -11.65 11.61 19.48
C GLY A 80 -12.40 12.72 20.21
N PHE A 81 -13.72 12.60 20.35
CA PHE A 81 -14.53 13.56 21.11
C PHE A 81 -14.98 13.01 22.47
N ALA A 82 -14.66 11.75 22.78
CA ALA A 82 -15.04 11.09 24.03
C ALA A 82 -13.95 11.21 25.11
N GLU A 83 -12.71 11.55 24.73
CA GLU A 83 -11.52 11.59 25.60
C GLU A 83 -11.72 12.44 26.86
N ALA A 84 -12.20 13.68 26.72
CA ALA A 84 -12.48 14.55 27.85
C ALA A 84 -13.47 13.93 28.84
N GLY A 85 -14.52 13.27 28.32
CA GLY A 85 -15.51 12.57 29.13
C GLY A 85 -14.93 11.32 29.83
N VAL A 86 -14.09 10.56 29.13
CA VAL A 86 -13.40 9.37 29.65
C VAL A 86 -12.43 9.76 30.76
N SER A 87 -11.60 10.78 30.52
CA SER A 87 -10.64 11.35 31.48
C SER A 87 -11.34 11.76 32.78
N ARG A 88 -12.41 12.55 32.67
CA ARG A 88 -13.20 13.03 33.82
C ARG A 88 -13.88 11.92 34.60
N ASP A 89 -14.58 11.01 33.91
CA ASP A 89 -15.43 10.01 34.57
C ASP A 89 -14.67 8.77 35.05
N LEU A 90 -13.49 8.47 34.47
CA LEU A 90 -12.66 7.32 34.86
C LEU A 90 -11.40 7.75 35.65
N TYR A 91 -11.30 9.02 36.01
CA TYR A 91 -10.20 9.59 36.80
C TYR A 91 -8.81 9.26 36.24
N ALA A 92 -8.65 9.44 34.92
CA ALA A 92 -7.40 9.20 34.20
C ALA A 92 -6.88 10.52 33.61
N SER A 93 -5.59 10.59 33.27
CA SER A 93 -5.08 11.75 32.53
C SER A 93 -5.61 11.76 31.09
N GLU A 94 -5.60 12.91 30.44
CA GLU A 94 -6.09 13.08 29.07
C GLU A 94 -5.28 12.23 28.08
N GLU A 95 -3.97 12.14 28.29
CA GLU A 95 -3.06 11.30 27.51
C GLU A 95 -3.42 9.82 27.61
N VAL A 96 -3.85 9.37 28.80
CA VAL A 96 -4.32 7.99 29.00
C VAL A 96 -5.69 7.76 28.34
N ALA A 97 -6.55 8.78 28.25
CA ALA A 97 -7.79 8.66 27.49
C ALA A 97 -7.51 8.58 25.97
N ILE A 98 -6.58 9.40 25.46
CA ILE A 98 -6.10 9.39 24.06
C ILE A 98 -5.46 8.05 23.69
N LEU A 99 -4.76 7.40 24.63
CA LEU A 99 -4.21 6.05 24.44
C LEU A 99 -5.30 5.04 24.02
N GLY A 100 -6.56 5.26 24.40
CA GLY A 100 -7.69 4.45 23.92
C GLY A 100 -7.92 4.53 22.41
N ILE A 101 -7.59 5.64 21.74
CA ILE A 101 -7.59 5.75 20.28
C ILE A 101 -6.45 4.93 19.71
N SER A 102 -5.24 5.16 20.19
CA SER A 102 -4.03 4.44 19.76
C SER A 102 -4.19 2.94 19.86
N LEU A 103 -4.70 2.42 20.99
CA LEU A 103 -4.91 0.99 21.19
C LEU A 103 -5.94 0.39 20.23
N TYR A 104 -7.03 1.11 19.94
CA TYR A 104 -8.02 0.65 18.97
C TYR A 104 -7.42 0.59 17.57
N VAL A 105 -6.73 1.65 17.14
CA VAL A 105 -6.07 1.72 15.83
C VAL A 105 -4.97 0.66 15.71
N LEU A 106 -4.23 0.39 16.79
CA LEU A 106 -3.24 -0.68 16.84
C LEU A 106 -3.90 -2.05 16.70
N GLY A 107 -4.99 -2.30 17.43
CA GLY A 107 -5.79 -3.52 17.27
C GLY A 107 -6.30 -3.69 15.84
N LEU A 108 -6.82 -2.60 15.25
CA LEU A 108 -7.29 -2.53 13.86
C LEU A 108 -6.18 -2.84 12.85
N GLY A 109 -4.91 -2.63 13.22
CA GLY A 109 -3.74 -2.96 12.42
C GLY A 109 -3.19 -4.36 12.59
N ILE A 110 -3.18 -4.88 13.81
CA ILE A 110 -2.67 -6.22 14.10
C ILE A 110 -3.68 -7.29 13.67
N GLY A 111 -4.98 -7.05 13.90
CA GLY A 111 -6.04 -8.00 13.55
C GLY A 111 -6.02 -8.52 12.11
N PRO A 112 -5.85 -7.67 11.08
CA PRO A 112 -5.70 -8.05 9.67
C PRO A 112 -4.68 -9.14 9.41
N LEU A 113 -3.52 -9.12 10.11
CA LEU A 113 -2.45 -10.11 9.93
C LEU A 113 -2.89 -11.53 10.27
N LEU A 114 -3.86 -11.67 11.17
CA LEU A 114 -4.45 -12.96 11.52
C LEU A 114 -5.67 -13.29 10.65
N VAL A 115 -6.62 -12.35 10.55
CA VAL A 115 -7.91 -12.60 9.88
C VAL A 115 -7.81 -12.69 8.36
N GLY A 116 -6.82 -12.05 7.75
CA GLY A 116 -6.53 -12.14 6.31
C GLY A 116 -6.22 -13.58 5.88
N PRO A 117 -5.12 -14.18 6.37
CA PRO A 117 -4.78 -15.58 6.11
C PRO A 117 -5.88 -16.57 6.52
N LEU A 118 -6.50 -16.38 7.69
CA LEU A 118 -7.60 -17.24 8.12
C LEU A 118 -8.77 -17.25 7.13
N SER A 119 -9.06 -16.12 6.50
CA SER A 119 -10.13 -16.04 5.49
C SER A 119 -9.80 -16.76 4.18
N GLU A 120 -8.53 -16.96 3.88
CA GLU A 120 -8.06 -17.72 2.71
C GLU A 120 -8.06 -19.23 2.98
N VAL A 121 -8.03 -19.65 4.24
CA VAL A 121 -8.08 -21.08 4.62
C VAL A 121 -9.50 -21.56 4.95
N TYR A 122 -10.26 -20.74 5.68
CA TYR A 122 -11.58 -21.12 6.22
C TYR A 122 -12.76 -20.52 5.45
N GLY A 123 -12.52 -19.59 4.52
CA GLY A 123 -13.56 -18.85 3.80
C GLY A 123 -13.79 -17.45 4.36
N ARG A 124 -14.47 -16.58 3.59
CA ARG A 124 -14.63 -15.15 3.91
C ARG A 124 -15.78 -14.95 4.90
N SER A 125 -16.91 -15.63 4.68
CA SER A 125 -18.15 -15.39 5.43
C SER A 125 -18.07 -15.79 6.91
N PRO A 126 -17.51 -16.96 7.28
CA PRO A 126 -17.31 -17.32 8.69
C PRO A 126 -16.44 -16.31 9.44
N ILE A 127 -15.38 -15.80 8.79
CA ILE A 127 -14.47 -14.83 9.41
C ILE A 127 -15.20 -13.52 9.68
N TYR A 128 -16.01 -13.00 8.75
CA TYR A 128 -16.82 -11.82 9.01
C TYR A 128 -17.79 -11.99 10.18
N ARG A 129 -18.48 -13.13 10.25
CA ARG A 129 -19.48 -13.41 11.30
C ARG A 129 -18.83 -13.50 12.68
N VAL A 130 -17.73 -14.24 12.80
CA VAL A 130 -17.00 -14.38 14.08
C VAL A 130 -16.41 -13.04 14.50
N SER A 131 -15.77 -12.32 13.56
CA SER A 131 -15.20 -10.98 13.80
C SER A 131 -16.23 -10.00 14.35
N TYR A 132 -17.40 -9.87 13.70
CA TYR A 132 -18.45 -8.94 14.16
C TYR A 132 -19.15 -9.39 15.43
N PHE A 133 -19.32 -10.70 15.62
CA PHE A 133 -19.86 -11.22 16.88
C PHE A 133 -18.96 -10.86 18.08
N LEU A 134 -17.65 -11.06 17.93
CA LEU A 134 -16.68 -10.65 18.94
C LEU A 134 -16.64 -9.13 19.11
N PHE A 135 -16.69 -8.38 18.00
CA PHE A 135 -16.75 -6.91 18.04
C PHE A 135 -17.97 -6.44 18.84
N PHE A 136 -19.15 -7.00 18.59
CA PHE A 136 -20.39 -6.69 19.31
C PHE A 136 -20.27 -6.97 20.81
N ILE A 137 -19.84 -8.17 21.21
CA ILE A 137 -19.72 -8.55 22.62
C ILE A 137 -18.70 -7.66 23.35
N PHE A 138 -17.53 -7.47 22.74
CA PHE A 138 -16.44 -6.72 23.36
C PHE A 138 -16.64 -5.20 23.35
N SER A 139 -17.62 -4.69 22.60
CA SER A 139 -18.02 -3.28 22.70
C SER A 139 -18.78 -2.94 23.98
N PHE A 140 -19.46 -3.89 24.63
CA PHE A 140 -20.18 -3.63 25.90
C PHE A 140 -19.23 -3.17 27.01
N PRO A 141 -18.11 -3.87 27.30
CA PRO A 141 -17.15 -3.41 28.29
C PRO A 141 -16.55 -2.02 28.03
N VAL A 142 -16.54 -1.53 26.78
CA VAL A 142 -16.10 -0.16 26.46
C VAL A 142 -17.16 0.86 26.91
N ALA A 143 -18.43 0.62 26.57
CA ALA A 143 -19.53 1.53 26.91
C ALA A 143 -19.85 1.57 28.41
N PHE A 144 -19.58 0.47 29.12
CA PHE A 144 -19.87 0.29 30.55
C PHE A 144 -18.60 0.12 31.39
N ALA A 145 -17.45 0.61 30.92
CA ALA A 145 -16.18 0.48 31.62
C ALA A 145 -16.26 1.10 33.04
N PRO A 146 -15.94 0.33 34.10
CA PRO A 146 -15.93 0.85 35.48
C PRO A 146 -14.64 1.64 35.79
N HIS A 147 -13.54 1.34 35.10
CA HIS A 147 -12.25 2.01 35.26
C HIS A 147 -11.44 1.98 33.96
N ILE A 148 -10.41 2.81 33.88
CA ILE A 148 -9.63 3.05 32.66
C ILE A 148 -8.98 1.79 32.07
N ALA A 149 -8.47 0.87 32.89
CA ALA A 149 -7.83 -0.34 32.37
C ALA A 149 -8.79 -1.24 31.56
N VAL A 150 -10.06 -1.40 32.00
CA VAL A 150 -11.08 -2.13 31.22
C VAL A 150 -11.34 -1.39 29.91
N TYR A 151 -11.51 -0.06 29.96
CA TYR A 151 -11.69 0.73 28.75
C TYR A 151 -10.54 0.50 27.75
N LEU A 152 -9.28 0.60 28.17
CA LEU A 152 -8.10 0.45 27.30
C LEU A 152 -7.96 -0.97 26.71
N ILE A 153 -8.10 -2.01 27.53
CA ILE A 153 -8.01 -3.41 27.08
C ILE A 153 -9.07 -3.69 26.02
N PHE A 154 -10.32 -3.30 26.28
CA PHE A 154 -11.40 -3.56 25.35
C PHE A 154 -11.39 -2.64 24.13
N ARG A 155 -10.77 -1.45 24.20
CA ARG A 155 -10.47 -0.65 23.00
C ARG A 155 -9.52 -1.39 22.06
N PHE A 156 -8.47 -2.03 22.57
CA PHE A 156 -7.61 -2.87 21.74
C PHE A 156 -8.36 -4.07 21.15
N ILE A 157 -9.09 -4.82 21.99
CA ILE A 157 -9.80 -6.04 21.57
C ILE A 157 -10.89 -5.73 20.53
N THR A 158 -11.62 -4.63 20.70
CA THR A 158 -12.66 -4.21 19.73
C THR A 158 -12.05 -3.78 18.41
N GLY A 159 -10.93 -3.04 18.42
CA GLY A 159 -10.18 -2.72 17.21
C GLY A 159 -9.69 -3.97 16.48
N PHE A 160 -9.13 -4.94 17.22
CA PHE A 160 -8.69 -6.23 16.69
C PHE A 160 -9.84 -7.04 16.10
N SER A 161 -10.97 -7.08 16.81
CA SER A 161 -12.14 -7.84 16.37
C SER A 161 -12.81 -7.21 15.14
N GLY A 162 -12.85 -5.88 15.02
CA GLY A 162 -13.45 -5.16 13.90
C GLY A 162 -12.61 -5.12 12.61
N SER A 163 -11.37 -5.60 12.64
CA SER A 163 -10.41 -5.39 11.56
C SER A 163 -10.62 -6.24 10.31
N ALA A 164 -11.43 -7.31 10.38
CA ALA A 164 -11.61 -8.25 9.26
C ALA A 164 -12.12 -7.57 8.00
N PHE A 165 -12.88 -6.49 8.14
CA PHE A 165 -13.46 -5.76 7.02
C PHE A 165 -12.44 -4.87 6.30
N LEU A 166 -11.26 -4.61 6.88
CA LEU A 166 -10.20 -3.87 6.21
C LEU A 166 -9.29 -4.72 5.33
N SER A 167 -9.16 -6.03 5.63
CA SER A 167 -8.33 -6.96 4.85
C SER A 167 -9.14 -7.92 3.97
N VAL A 168 -10.19 -8.52 4.53
CA VAL A 168 -10.95 -9.58 3.85
C VAL A 168 -11.85 -9.01 2.75
N ALA A 169 -12.31 -7.76 2.91
CA ALA A 169 -13.23 -7.10 1.97
C ALA A 169 -12.72 -6.98 0.54
N GLY A 170 -11.45 -6.61 0.34
CA GLY A 170 -10.91 -6.56 -1.01
C GLY A 170 -10.79 -7.94 -1.65
N GLY A 171 -10.50 -8.97 -0.84
CA GLY A 171 -10.57 -10.37 -1.26
C GLY A 171 -11.98 -10.74 -1.72
N SER A 172 -13.00 -10.46 -0.91
CA SER A 172 -14.41 -10.71 -1.24
C SER A 172 -14.86 -9.98 -2.51
N VAL A 173 -14.43 -8.74 -2.72
CA VAL A 173 -14.71 -7.98 -3.95
C VAL A 173 -14.05 -8.63 -5.17
N SER A 174 -12.81 -9.13 -5.02
CA SER A 174 -12.08 -9.82 -6.09
C SER A 174 -12.67 -11.20 -6.43
N ASP A 175 -13.30 -11.83 -5.45
CA ASP A 175 -14.00 -13.12 -5.59
C ASP A 175 -15.33 -12.93 -6.35
N LEU A 176 -16.00 -11.78 -6.22
CA LEU A 176 -17.30 -11.48 -6.86
C LEU A 176 -17.20 -10.88 -8.29
N PHE A 177 -16.09 -10.22 -8.62
CA PHE A 177 -15.92 -9.46 -9.87
C PHE A 177 -14.62 -9.81 -10.62
N ASP A 178 -14.69 -9.81 -11.95
CA ASP A 178 -13.51 -10.01 -12.81
C ASP A 178 -12.60 -8.78 -12.89
N ASN A 179 -11.32 -8.99 -13.24
CA ASN A 179 -10.30 -7.93 -13.32
C ASN A 179 -10.69 -6.72 -14.17
N ALA A 180 -11.54 -6.93 -15.19
CA ALA A 180 -12.05 -5.86 -16.03
C ALA A 180 -13.09 -4.98 -15.32
N LYS A 181 -13.85 -5.52 -14.36
CA LYS A 181 -14.97 -4.85 -13.68
C LYS A 181 -14.71 -4.57 -12.19
N VAL A 182 -13.66 -5.13 -11.59
CA VAL A 182 -13.35 -5.05 -10.16
C VAL A 182 -13.06 -3.63 -9.66
N ALA A 183 -12.61 -2.72 -10.53
CA ALA A 183 -12.19 -1.37 -10.15
C ALA A 183 -13.33 -0.53 -9.54
N THR A 184 -14.56 -0.64 -10.04
CA THR A 184 -15.67 0.17 -9.52
C THR A 184 -16.14 -0.31 -8.14
N PRO A 185 -16.42 -1.61 -7.93
CA PRO A 185 -16.69 -2.14 -6.60
C PRO A 185 -15.54 -1.90 -5.61
N MET A 186 -14.29 -1.98 -6.07
CA MET A 186 -13.13 -1.69 -5.23
C MET A 186 -13.11 -0.22 -4.80
N ALA A 187 -13.43 0.73 -5.68
CA ALA A 187 -13.50 2.14 -5.30
C ALA A 187 -14.63 2.42 -4.30
N VAL A 188 -15.80 1.77 -4.46
CA VAL A 188 -16.89 1.87 -3.47
C VAL A 188 -16.48 1.28 -2.12
N TYR A 189 -15.72 0.19 -2.13
CA TYR A 189 -15.10 -0.31 -0.90
C TYR A 189 -14.07 0.67 -0.34
N THR A 190 -13.19 1.25 -1.16
CA THR A 190 -12.14 2.16 -0.70
C THR A 190 -12.72 3.35 0.04
N ILE A 191 -13.77 3.98 -0.47
CA ILE A 191 -14.35 5.18 0.17
C ILE A 191 -14.93 4.87 1.57
N SER A 192 -15.47 3.66 1.77
CA SER A 192 -16.14 3.29 3.02
C SER A 192 -15.30 3.49 4.29
N PRO A 193 -14.12 2.87 4.46
CA PRO A 193 -13.32 3.01 5.66
C PRO A 193 -12.84 4.45 5.86
N PHE A 194 -12.75 5.29 4.82
CA PHE A 194 -12.37 6.70 4.92
C PHE A 194 -13.52 7.63 5.30
N ILE A 195 -14.77 7.26 5.01
CA ILE A 195 -15.95 8.00 5.50
C ILE A 195 -16.09 7.82 7.01
N GLY A 196 -15.65 6.71 7.60
CA GLY A 196 -15.79 6.46 9.05
C GLY A 196 -15.13 7.55 9.92
N PRO A 197 -13.87 7.94 9.65
CA PRO A 197 -13.22 9.09 10.29
C PRO A 197 -13.91 10.46 10.08
N VAL A 198 -14.82 10.60 9.12
CA VAL A 198 -15.63 11.81 8.92
C VAL A 198 -16.95 11.73 9.71
N VAL A 199 -17.62 10.58 9.65
CA VAL A 199 -18.93 10.36 10.30
C VAL A 199 -18.79 10.17 11.81
N GLY A 200 -17.69 9.60 12.28
CA GLY A 200 -17.46 9.37 13.72
C GLY A 200 -17.46 10.66 14.53
N PRO A 201 -16.59 11.65 14.23
CA PRO A 201 -16.59 12.99 14.83
C PRO A 201 -17.95 13.67 14.78
N LEU A 202 -18.67 13.56 13.67
CA LEU A 202 -20.01 14.11 13.53
C LEU A 202 -20.96 13.49 14.58
N ILE A 203 -21.04 12.16 14.63
CA ILE A 203 -21.92 11.45 15.56
C ILE A 203 -21.51 11.72 17.02
N SER A 204 -20.22 11.57 17.34
CA SER A 204 -19.73 11.72 18.71
C SER A 204 -19.79 13.18 19.19
N GLY A 205 -19.57 14.17 18.31
CA GLY A 205 -19.71 15.58 18.64
C GLY A 205 -21.13 15.93 19.10
N PHE A 206 -22.14 15.52 18.33
CA PHE A 206 -23.55 15.71 18.71
C PHE A 206 -23.92 14.96 20.00
N ILE A 207 -23.49 13.71 20.16
CA ILE A 207 -23.85 12.93 21.35
C ILE A 207 -23.15 13.48 22.59
N ASN A 208 -21.85 13.77 22.53
CA ASN A 208 -21.05 14.15 23.70
C ASN A 208 -21.37 15.57 24.18
N GLN A 209 -21.79 16.47 23.29
CA GLN A 209 -22.22 17.80 23.70
C GLN A 209 -23.61 17.81 24.37
N ASN A 210 -24.52 16.93 23.96
CA ASN A 210 -25.89 16.87 24.52
C ASN A 210 -26.07 15.81 25.61
N THR A 211 -25.14 14.87 25.73
CA THR A 211 -25.25 13.65 26.54
C THR A 211 -23.90 13.27 27.15
N THR A 212 -23.70 12.00 27.51
CA THR A 212 -22.41 11.50 28.03
C THR A 212 -21.65 10.70 26.97
N TRP A 213 -20.33 10.63 27.12
CA TRP A 213 -19.45 9.84 26.24
C TRP A 213 -19.83 8.35 26.16
N ARG A 214 -20.45 7.80 27.21
CA ARG A 214 -20.94 6.41 27.21
C ARG A 214 -22.03 6.18 26.17
N TRP A 215 -22.87 7.18 25.90
CA TRP A 215 -23.91 7.06 24.88
C TRP A 215 -23.35 6.95 23.47
N THR A 216 -22.20 7.57 23.19
CA THR A 216 -21.51 7.42 21.90
C THR A 216 -21.18 5.95 21.63
N TYR A 217 -20.65 5.22 22.62
CA TYR A 217 -20.39 3.79 22.47
C TYR A 217 -21.66 2.93 22.45
N ARG A 218 -22.74 3.32 23.13
CA ARG A 218 -24.03 2.61 23.05
C ARG A 218 -24.64 2.69 21.65
N VAL A 219 -24.58 3.86 21.01
CA VAL A 219 -25.02 4.02 19.61
C VAL A 219 -24.17 3.15 18.68
N MET A 220 -22.85 3.08 18.90
CA MET A 220 -21.99 2.16 18.15
C MET A 220 -22.38 0.69 18.36
N ILE A 221 -22.70 0.26 19.57
CA ILE A 221 -23.17 -1.12 19.84
C ILE A 221 -24.42 -1.46 19.03
N ILE A 222 -25.38 -0.54 18.94
CA ILE A 222 -26.60 -0.72 18.14
C ILE A 222 -26.25 -0.87 16.66
N TRP A 223 -25.36 -0.02 16.13
CA TRP A 223 -24.92 -0.12 14.75
C TRP A 223 -24.21 -1.45 14.49
N ILE A 224 -23.26 -1.84 15.34
CA ILE A 224 -22.53 -3.11 15.22
C ILE A 224 -23.50 -4.31 15.24
N PHE A 225 -24.54 -4.26 16.07
CA PHE A 225 -25.57 -5.31 16.13
C PHE A 225 -26.38 -5.41 14.83
N VAL A 226 -26.87 -4.27 14.31
CA VAL A 226 -27.63 -4.24 13.05
C VAL A 226 -26.75 -4.75 11.90
N GLU A 227 -25.50 -4.33 11.86
CA GLU A 227 -24.54 -4.76 10.85
C GLU A 227 -24.25 -6.27 10.95
N PHE A 228 -24.10 -6.80 12.17
CA PHE A 228 -23.95 -8.23 12.40
C PHE A 228 -25.14 -9.04 11.84
N LEU A 229 -26.37 -8.56 12.05
CA LEU A 229 -27.56 -9.19 11.47
C LEU A 229 -27.54 -9.15 9.94
N LEU A 230 -27.15 -8.02 9.35
CA LEU A 230 -27.04 -7.89 7.89
C LEU A 230 -25.98 -8.85 7.32
N ILE A 231 -24.83 -8.97 7.97
CA ILE A 231 -23.76 -9.91 7.58
C ILE A 231 -24.27 -11.36 7.67
N LEU A 232 -24.98 -11.72 8.74
CA LEU A 232 -25.51 -13.08 8.92
C LEU A 232 -26.51 -13.46 7.82
N LEU A 233 -27.39 -12.52 7.43
CA LEU A 233 -28.49 -12.79 6.51
C LEU A 233 -28.11 -12.63 5.04
N LEU A 234 -27.25 -11.66 4.71
CA LEU A 234 -27.03 -11.20 3.33
C LEU A 234 -25.67 -11.57 2.74
N VAL A 235 -24.68 -11.95 3.56
CA VAL A 235 -23.31 -12.27 3.11
C VAL A 235 -23.10 -13.79 3.06
N PRO A 236 -23.31 -14.44 1.89
CA PRO A 236 -22.96 -15.85 1.70
C PRO A 236 -21.44 -16.03 1.62
N GLU A 237 -20.99 -17.28 1.57
CA GLU A 237 -19.59 -17.57 1.28
C GLU A 237 -19.23 -17.12 -0.14
N THR A 238 -18.16 -16.36 -0.28
CA THR A 238 -17.70 -15.82 -1.57
C THR A 238 -16.40 -16.48 -2.04
N TYR A 239 -15.68 -17.21 -1.19
CA TYR A 239 -14.41 -17.83 -1.57
C TYR A 239 -14.62 -19.17 -2.28
N ALA A 240 -14.38 -19.18 -3.59
CA ALA A 240 -14.57 -20.36 -4.44
C ALA A 240 -13.85 -21.62 -3.93
N PRO A 241 -12.59 -21.57 -3.45
CA PRO A 241 -11.93 -22.76 -2.90
C PRO A 241 -12.58 -23.32 -1.62
N ALA A 242 -13.14 -22.46 -0.75
CA ALA A 242 -13.87 -22.92 0.44
C ALA A 242 -15.21 -23.58 0.07
N ILE A 243 -15.90 -23.06 -0.95
CA ILE A 243 -17.14 -23.66 -1.47
C ILE A 243 -16.85 -25.08 -2.00
N LEU A 244 -15.78 -25.25 -2.77
CA LEU A 244 -15.34 -26.55 -3.29
C LEU A 244 -15.00 -27.53 -2.16
N LYS A 245 -14.32 -27.08 -1.10
CA LYS A 245 -14.02 -27.90 0.09
C LYS A 245 -15.29 -28.38 0.78
N HIS A 246 -16.28 -27.50 0.96
CA HIS A 246 -17.56 -27.87 1.57
C HIS A 246 -18.34 -28.87 0.71
N LYS A 247 -18.31 -28.69 -0.62
CA LYS A 247 -18.95 -29.59 -1.58
C LYS A 247 -18.26 -30.97 -1.61
N ALA A 248 -16.92 -31.00 -1.57
CA ALA A 248 -16.14 -32.23 -1.46
C ALA A 248 -16.48 -33.00 -0.17
N ALA A 249 -16.54 -32.32 0.97
CA ALA A 249 -16.93 -32.91 2.24
C ALA A 249 -18.38 -33.45 2.23
N LYS A 250 -19.31 -32.72 1.60
CA LYS A 250 -20.71 -33.15 1.46
C LYS A 250 -20.85 -34.37 0.53
N LEU A 251 -20.13 -34.36 -0.60
CA LEU A 251 -20.09 -35.47 -1.55
C LEU A 251 -19.53 -36.74 -0.90
N ARG A 252 -18.37 -36.66 -0.22
CA ARG A 252 -17.79 -37.77 0.55
C ARG A 252 -18.78 -38.37 1.55
N LYS A 253 -19.55 -37.53 2.26
CA LYS A 253 -20.58 -37.98 3.20
C LYS A 253 -21.79 -38.64 2.52
N SER A 254 -22.19 -38.18 1.34
CA SER A 254 -23.35 -38.72 0.62
C SER A 254 -23.06 -39.96 -0.22
N THR A 255 -21.85 -40.08 -0.79
CA THR A 255 -21.46 -41.22 -1.65
C THR A 255 -20.66 -42.27 -0.91
N GLY A 256 -20.12 -41.96 0.29
CA GLY A 256 -19.24 -42.85 1.04
C GLY A 256 -17.87 -43.06 0.41
N ASP A 257 -17.56 -42.36 -0.69
CA ASP A 257 -16.31 -42.50 -1.45
C ASP A 257 -15.32 -41.39 -1.04
N SER A 258 -14.18 -41.79 -0.47
CA SER A 258 -13.15 -40.88 0.06
C SER A 258 -12.27 -40.23 -1.02
N ARG A 259 -12.46 -40.61 -2.30
CA ARG A 259 -11.60 -40.18 -3.42
C ARG A 259 -11.88 -38.77 -3.93
N TYR A 260 -13.04 -38.18 -3.66
CA TYR A 260 -13.33 -36.78 -4.04
C TYR A 260 -12.41 -35.83 -3.27
N TRP A 261 -11.80 -34.85 -3.94
CA TRP A 261 -10.88 -33.89 -3.30
C TRP A 261 -11.07 -32.48 -3.85
N ALA A 262 -10.81 -31.47 -3.00
CA ALA A 262 -10.82 -30.06 -3.39
C ALA A 262 -9.37 -29.55 -3.59
N PRO A 263 -9.10 -28.66 -4.57
CA PRO A 263 -7.75 -28.12 -4.80
C PRO A 263 -7.09 -27.49 -3.56
N LEU A 264 -7.90 -26.90 -2.66
CA LEU A 264 -7.44 -26.33 -1.38
C LEU A 264 -6.90 -27.37 -0.39
N GLU A 265 -7.13 -28.67 -0.60
CA GLU A 265 -6.67 -29.76 0.28
C GLU A 265 -5.29 -30.32 -0.14
N LYS A 266 -4.81 -30.03 -1.36
CA LYS A 266 -3.45 -30.39 -1.82
C LYS A 266 -2.43 -29.24 -1.65
N GLU A 267 -2.88 -27.99 -1.46
CA GLU A 267 -2.00 -26.87 -1.15
C GLU A 267 -1.74 -26.78 0.36
N ASP A 268 -0.53 -27.15 0.81
CA ASP A 268 -0.04 -26.92 2.18
C ASP A 268 0.24 -25.41 2.38
N ARG A 269 -0.80 -24.58 2.32
CA ARG A 269 -0.69 -23.16 2.70
C ARG A 269 -0.52 -23.08 4.20
N SER A 270 0.72 -23.16 4.66
CA SER A 270 1.05 -22.93 6.06
C SER A 270 0.55 -21.54 6.46
N LEU A 271 -0.36 -21.49 7.45
CA LEU A 271 -0.84 -20.24 8.06
C LEU A 271 0.32 -19.35 8.50
N VAL A 272 1.43 -19.96 8.91
CA VAL A 272 2.68 -19.28 9.28
C VAL A 272 3.29 -18.58 8.06
N TYR A 273 3.36 -19.25 6.91
CA TYR A 273 3.89 -18.66 5.68
C TYR A 273 3.04 -17.47 5.19
N ALA A 274 1.70 -17.61 5.18
CA ALA A 274 0.79 -16.53 4.79
C ALA A 274 0.86 -15.32 5.75
N THR A 275 1.06 -15.57 7.05
CA THR A 275 1.26 -14.52 8.07
C THR A 275 2.62 -13.82 7.88
N ILE A 276 3.70 -14.57 7.64
CA ILE A 276 5.04 -14.01 7.37
C ILE A 276 5.04 -13.14 6.12
N MET A 277 4.43 -13.62 5.03
CA MET A 277 4.27 -12.82 3.80
C MET A 277 3.43 -11.57 4.06
N SER A 278 2.43 -11.66 4.94
CA SER A 278 1.62 -10.49 5.34
C SER A 278 2.43 -9.45 6.13
N CYS A 279 3.47 -9.86 6.85
CA CYS A 279 4.34 -8.95 7.60
C CYS A 279 5.45 -8.32 6.75
N TYR A 280 5.86 -8.96 5.65
CA TYR A 280 7.01 -8.55 4.83
C TYR A 280 6.71 -7.39 3.86
N ILE A 281 5.46 -7.28 3.39
CA ILE A 281 5.07 -6.43 2.26
C ILE A 281 5.08 -4.90 2.49
N PRO A 282 4.89 -4.31 3.69
CA PRO A 282 4.59 -2.87 3.71
C PRO A 282 5.67 -1.99 4.36
N PHE A 283 5.89 -0.83 3.73
CA PHE A 283 6.29 0.43 4.38
C PHE A 283 5.45 1.55 3.77
N ARG A 284 4.72 2.34 4.59
CA ARG A 284 4.62 3.81 4.48
C ARG A 284 3.56 4.47 5.37
N ILE A 285 3.87 5.74 5.60
CA ILE A 285 3.31 6.74 6.52
C ILE A 285 2.10 7.41 5.87
N GLN A 286 0.97 7.48 6.57
CA GLN A 286 -0.01 8.59 6.45
C GLN A 286 -1.09 8.45 7.54
N TYR A 287 -0.99 9.17 8.67
CA TYR A 287 -2.16 9.46 9.53
C TYR A 287 -1.87 10.53 10.59
N LEU A 288 -2.10 11.81 10.26
CA LEU A 288 -2.12 12.87 11.29
C LEU A 288 -3.17 13.97 11.08
N THR A 289 -3.69 14.10 9.86
CA THR A 289 -4.59 15.19 9.49
C THR A 289 -5.92 15.16 10.25
N PHE A 290 -6.37 14.00 10.75
CA PHE A 290 -7.63 13.89 11.48
C PHE A 290 -7.59 14.51 12.89
N GLN A 291 -6.40 14.56 13.52
CA GLN A 291 -6.26 15.09 14.88
C GLN A 291 -6.00 16.60 14.91
N ALA A 292 -5.63 17.17 13.77
CA ALA A 292 -5.48 18.60 13.60
C ALA A 292 -6.81 19.37 13.73
N PHE A 293 -7.95 18.73 13.42
CA PHE A 293 -9.24 19.41 13.31
C PHE A 293 -9.78 19.93 14.66
N PRO A 294 -9.85 19.12 15.74
CA PRO A 294 -10.22 19.64 17.05
C PRO A 294 -9.32 20.80 17.50
N ILE A 295 -8.00 20.67 17.32
CA ILE A 295 -7.02 21.70 17.71
C ILE A 295 -7.21 23.00 16.89
N ILE A 296 -7.46 22.90 15.58
CA ILE A 296 -7.61 24.08 14.71
C ILE A 296 -8.94 24.79 14.98
N PHE A 297 -10.03 24.06 15.17
CA PHE A 297 -11.38 24.64 15.22
C PHE A 297 -11.86 24.94 16.65
N GLU A 298 -11.60 24.08 17.63
CA GLU A 298 -11.97 24.32 19.04
C GLU A 298 -11.05 25.39 19.65
N ASP A 299 -9.73 25.18 19.62
CA ASP A 299 -8.77 26.10 20.24
C ASP A 299 -8.54 27.36 19.40
N GLY A 300 -8.51 27.21 18.07
CA GLY A 300 -8.18 28.32 17.15
C GLY A 300 -9.36 29.22 16.78
N HIS A 301 -10.54 28.64 16.55
CA HIS A 301 -11.74 29.37 16.09
C HIS A 301 -12.88 29.42 17.11
N GLY A 302 -12.73 28.79 18.28
CA GLY A 302 -13.74 28.80 19.36
C GLY A 302 -15.01 28.01 19.01
N PHE A 303 -14.90 27.00 18.14
CA PHE A 303 -16.04 26.18 17.75
C PHE A 303 -16.52 25.31 18.92
N SER A 304 -17.83 25.05 18.98
CA SER A 304 -18.36 24.03 19.86
C SER A 304 -17.97 22.63 19.35
N VAL A 305 -18.01 21.62 20.23
CA VAL A 305 -17.72 20.22 19.90
C VAL A 305 -18.55 19.73 18.68
N GLN A 306 -19.81 20.13 18.57
CA GLN A 306 -20.66 19.86 17.41
C GLN A 306 -20.17 20.55 16.14
N ASP A 307 -19.82 21.83 16.21
CA ASP A 307 -19.35 22.61 15.06
C ASP A 307 -18.02 22.07 14.53
N THR A 308 -17.14 21.63 15.42
CA THR A 308 -15.89 20.93 15.09
C THR A 308 -16.19 19.59 14.41
N GLY A 309 -17.15 18.81 14.90
CA GLY A 309 -17.60 17.60 14.21
C GLY A 309 -18.11 17.86 12.79
N MET A 310 -18.82 18.98 12.56
CA MET A 310 -19.31 19.39 11.24
C MET A 310 -18.19 19.82 10.29
N SER A 311 -17.05 20.30 10.79
CA SER A 311 -15.91 20.72 9.94
C SER A 311 -15.34 19.58 9.08
N PHE A 312 -15.50 18.32 9.50
CA PHE A 312 -15.08 17.13 8.75
C PHE A 312 -15.90 16.92 7.45
N ILE A 313 -17.05 17.56 7.29
CA ILE A 313 -17.88 17.47 6.07
C ILE A 313 -17.10 17.94 4.83
N GLY A 314 -16.20 18.92 4.97
CA GLY A 314 -15.33 19.36 3.87
C GLY A 314 -14.48 18.20 3.32
N MET A 315 -13.85 17.43 4.21
CA MET A 315 -13.08 16.25 3.83
C MET A 315 -13.97 15.17 3.23
N GLY A 316 -15.17 14.96 3.80
CA GLY A 316 -16.20 14.06 3.28
C GLY A 316 -16.60 14.39 1.83
N LEU A 317 -16.83 15.66 1.53
CA LEU A 317 -17.12 16.13 0.16
C LEU A 317 -15.95 15.79 -0.78
N GLY A 318 -14.71 15.97 -0.32
CA GLY A 318 -13.52 15.55 -1.04
C GLY A 318 -13.50 14.06 -1.38
N LEU A 319 -13.85 13.19 -0.43
CA LEU A 319 -13.94 11.74 -0.67
C LEU A 319 -14.97 11.42 -1.77
N PHE A 320 -16.14 12.06 -1.77
CA PHE A 320 -17.16 11.88 -2.80
C PHE A 320 -16.71 12.40 -4.17
N LEU A 321 -16.01 13.53 -4.23
CA LEU A 321 -15.41 14.02 -5.48
C LEU A 321 -14.36 13.05 -6.02
N GLY A 322 -13.54 12.47 -5.14
CA GLY A 322 -12.60 11.41 -5.47
C GLY A 322 -13.31 10.19 -6.07
N LEU A 323 -14.40 9.72 -5.47
CA LEU A 323 -15.22 8.62 -6.01
C LEU A 323 -15.87 9.00 -7.35
N ALA A 324 -16.39 10.22 -7.49
CA ALA A 324 -17.02 10.70 -8.72
C ALA A 324 -16.02 10.78 -9.90
N SER A 325 -14.72 10.86 -9.62
CA SER A 325 -13.67 10.84 -10.64
C SER A 325 -13.32 9.43 -11.16
N VAL A 326 -13.74 8.35 -10.47
CA VAL A 326 -13.45 6.95 -10.83
C VAL A 326 -13.85 6.57 -12.27
N PRO A 327 -15.01 7.00 -12.81
CA PRO A 327 -15.38 6.74 -14.20
C PRO A 327 -14.35 7.26 -15.22
N ILE A 328 -13.69 8.40 -14.93
CA ILE A 328 -12.67 9.00 -15.80
C ILE A 328 -11.46 8.05 -15.89
N PHE A 329 -10.98 7.59 -14.74
CA PHE A 329 -9.84 6.65 -14.66
C PHE A 329 -10.19 5.26 -15.19
N ASN A 330 -11.42 4.78 -15.02
CA ASN A 330 -11.90 3.56 -15.66
C ASN A 330 -11.89 3.67 -17.20
N GLY A 331 -12.23 4.86 -17.73
CA GLY A 331 -12.11 5.16 -19.16
C GLY A 331 -10.67 5.07 -19.66
N TYR A 332 -9.72 5.62 -18.91
CA TYR A 332 -8.28 5.48 -19.18
C TYR A 332 -7.83 4.01 -19.15
N GLN A 333 -8.26 3.26 -18.13
CA GLN A 333 -7.92 1.85 -18.01
C GLN A 333 -8.43 1.00 -19.17
N ARG A 334 -9.65 1.29 -19.66
CA ARG A 334 -10.23 0.61 -20.82
C ARG A 334 -9.40 0.86 -22.09
N ARG A 335 -8.82 2.05 -22.24
CA ARG A 335 -7.91 2.37 -23.35
C ARG A 335 -6.59 1.59 -23.23
N GLN A 336 -6.03 1.51 -22.02
CA GLN A 336 -4.82 0.70 -21.78
C GLN A 336 -5.08 -0.80 -21.99
N GLY A 337 -6.24 -1.31 -21.54
CA GLY A 337 -6.64 -2.69 -21.81
C GLY A 337 -6.70 -3.01 -23.30
N LYS A 338 -7.18 -2.08 -24.14
CA LYS A 338 -7.11 -2.23 -25.61
C LYS A 338 -5.68 -2.21 -26.16
N LYS A 339 -4.79 -1.41 -25.56
CA LYS A 339 -3.38 -1.29 -25.97
C LYS A 339 -2.57 -2.57 -25.65
N PHE A 340 -2.90 -3.25 -24.55
CA PHE A 340 -2.22 -4.45 -24.07
C PHE A 340 -3.03 -5.75 -24.30
N ASN A 341 -3.84 -5.84 -25.36
CA ASN A 341 -4.63 -7.04 -25.71
C ASN A 341 -5.45 -7.65 -24.55
N GLY A 342 -5.99 -6.81 -23.67
CA GLY A 342 -6.81 -7.22 -22.54
C GLY A 342 -6.04 -7.51 -21.24
N ASN A 343 -4.69 -7.47 -21.26
CA ASN A 343 -3.86 -7.79 -20.10
C ASN A 343 -2.90 -6.62 -19.76
N PRO A 344 -3.43 -5.46 -19.33
CA PRO A 344 -2.59 -4.31 -19.00
C PRO A 344 -1.76 -4.58 -17.73
N PRO A 345 -0.51 -4.06 -17.66
CA PRO A 345 0.32 -4.16 -16.46
C PRO A 345 -0.39 -3.54 -15.24
N PRO A 346 -0.26 -4.15 -14.04
CA PRO A 346 -0.94 -3.68 -12.83
C PRO A 346 -0.55 -2.24 -12.44
N GLU A 347 0.64 -1.78 -12.81
CA GLU A 347 1.18 -0.42 -12.60
C GLU A 347 0.28 0.66 -13.23
N THR A 348 -0.45 0.32 -14.30
CA THR A 348 -1.43 1.25 -14.92
C THR A 348 -2.54 1.67 -13.95
N ARG A 349 -2.74 0.94 -12.84
CA ARG A 349 -3.69 1.26 -11.77
C ARG A 349 -3.19 2.35 -10.81
N LEU A 350 -1.90 2.72 -10.85
CA LEU A 350 -1.29 3.70 -9.94
C LEU A 350 -1.47 5.17 -10.38
N VAL A 351 -1.88 5.40 -11.63
CA VAL A 351 -2.06 6.76 -12.20
C VAL A 351 -3.00 7.66 -11.38
N PRO A 352 -4.19 7.23 -10.92
CA PRO A 352 -5.02 8.04 -10.03
C PRO A 352 -4.27 8.47 -8.76
N GLY A 353 -3.46 7.58 -8.19
CA GLY A 353 -2.68 7.85 -7.00
C GLY A 353 -1.59 8.90 -7.18
N GLN A 354 -1.06 9.09 -8.40
CA GLN A 354 -0.14 10.19 -8.71
C GLN A 354 -0.82 11.55 -8.57
N VAL A 355 -2.07 11.65 -9.04
CA VAL A 355 -2.89 12.87 -8.87
C VAL A 355 -3.17 13.10 -7.38
N GLY A 356 -3.51 12.03 -6.66
CA GLY A 356 -3.73 12.11 -5.21
C GLY A 356 -2.48 12.54 -4.42
N ALA A 357 -1.31 12.05 -4.80
CA ALA A 357 -0.03 12.38 -4.18
C ALA A 357 0.33 13.88 -4.30
N VAL A 358 -0.12 14.55 -5.36
CA VAL A 358 0.07 16.01 -5.54
C VAL A 358 -1.02 16.81 -4.82
N LEU A 359 -2.28 16.34 -4.86
CA LEU A 359 -3.39 17.03 -4.21
C LEU A 359 -3.26 17.09 -2.69
N MET A 360 -2.81 16.00 -2.04
CA MET A 360 -2.71 15.95 -0.57
C MET A 360 -1.76 17.02 0.02
N PRO A 361 -0.50 17.18 -0.44
CA PRO A 361 0.38 18.25 0.04
C PRO A 361 -0.15 19.65 -0.22
N ILE A 362 -0.69 19.92 -1.41
CA ILE A 362 -1.29 21.23 -1.74
C ILE A 362 -2.39 21.56 -0.74
N SER A 363 -3.24 20.58 -0.44
CA SER A 363 -4.31 20.72 0.53
C SER A 363 -3.80 21.00 1.95
N LEU A 364 -2.76 20.28 2.38
CA LEU A 364 -2.20 20.45 3.72
C LEU A 364 -1.47 21.78 3.88
N PHE A 365 -0.77 22.27 2.86
CA PHE A 365 -0.19 23.61 2.87
C PHE A 365 -1.27 24.68 2.88
N TRP A 366 -2.32 24.52 2.07
CA TRP A 366 -3.46 25.43 2.10
C TRP A 366 -4.11 25.45 3.49
N LEU A 367 -4.35 24.28 4.08
CA LEU A 367 -4.87 24.18 5.45
C LEU A 367 -3.93 24.88 6.44
N ALA A 368 -2.63 24.59 6.41
CA ALA A 368 -1.64 25.18 7.32
C ALA A 368 -1.62 26.71 7.28
N PHE A 369 -1.69 27.32 6.10
CA PHE A 369 -1.67 28.78 5.96
C PHE A 369 -3.03 29.44 6.19
N THR A 370 -4.07 28.67 6.51
CA THR A 370 -5.43 29.16 6.76
C THR A 370 -5.95 28.84 8.16
N THR A 371 -5.11 28.29 9.05
CA THR A 371 -5.45 28.00 10.45
C THR A 371 -5.43 29.23 11.37
N TYR A 372 -5.17 30.43 10.84
CA TYR A 372 -5.08 31.62 11.68
C TYR A 372 -6.47 32.06 12.19
N PRO A 373 -6.61 32.51 13.45
CA PRO A 373 -7.89 32.95 14.01
C PRO A 373 -8.59 34.09 13.24
N HIS A 374 -7.82 34.91 12.52
CA HIS A 374 -8.34 36.03 11.72
C HIS A 374 -8.83 35.61 10.32
N VAL A 375 -8.48 34.41 9.86
CA VAL A 375 -8.99 33.86 8.59
C VAL A 375 -10.37 33.28 8.83
N HIS A 376 -11.31 33.50 7.90
CA HIS A 376 -12.67 33.00 8.05
C HIS A 376 -12.66 31.46 8.09
N TRP A 377 -13.28 30.87 9.12
CA TRP A 377 -13.32 29.43 9.42
C TRP A 377 -13.72 28.53 8.24
N ILE A 378 -14.45 29.03 7.25
CA ILE A 378 -14.83 28.27 6.05
C ILE A 378 -13.63 27.92 5.17
N VAL A 379 -12.59 28.75 5.16
CA VAL A 379 -11.42 28.59 4.30
C VAL A 379 -10.63 27.31 4.63
N PRO A 380 -10.27 27.02 5.90
CA PRO A 380 -9.63 25.75 6.25
C PRO A 380 -10.54 24.54 6.00
N ILE A 381 -11.87 24.67 6.12
CA ILE A 381 -12.81 23.60 5.76
C ILE A 381 -12.75 23.31 4.26
N ILE A 382 -12.78 24.34 3.40
CA ILE A 382 -12.63 24.17 1.94
C ILE A 382 -11.26 23.57 1.60
N ALA A 383 -10.21 23.98 2.32
CA ALA A 383 -8.86 23.43 2.17
C ALA A 383 -8.78 21.94 2.54
N SER A 384 -9.78 21.33 3.17
CA SER A 384 -9.83 19.87 3.42
C SER A 384 -10.44 19.06 2.26
N VAL A 385 -11.12 19.71 1.31
CA VAL A 385 -11.76 19.04 0.16
C VAL A 385 -10.73 18.41 -0.79
N PRO A 386 -9.64 19.11 -1.19
CA PRO A 386 -8.61 18.48 -2.03
C PRO A 386 -7.88 17.34 -1.30
N PHE A 387 -7.78 17.40 0.03
CA PHE A 387 -7.17 16.37 0.85
C PHE A 387 -8.02 15.10 0.81
N GLY A 388 -9.33 15.21 1.03
CA GLY A 388 -10.29 14.12 0.86
C GLY A 388 -10.30 13.54 -0.55
N THR A 389 -10.11 14.37 -1.58
CA THR A 389 -10.01 13.89 -2.96
C THR A 389 -8.70 13.13 -3.18
N GLY A 390 -7.58 13.66 -2.71
CA GLY A 390 -6.27 13.08 -2.89
C GLY A 390 -6.09 11.76 -2.14
N ILE A 391 -6.60 11.67 -0.91
CA ILE A 391 -6.57 10.43 -0.13
C ILE A 391 -7.40 9.34 -0.84
N MET A 392 -8.61 9.67 -1.33
CA MET A 392 -9.44 8.70 -2.04
C MET A 392 -8.76 8.15 -3.31
N LEU A 393 -8.12 9.03 -4.09
CA LEU A 393 -7.39 8.63 -5.30
C LEU A 393 -6.17 7.76 -5.00
N ALA A 394 -5.35 8.16 -4.01
CA ALA A 394 -4.17 7.40 -3.59
C ALA A 394 -4.55 5.99 -3.14
N TYR A 395 -5.55 5.86 -2.26
CA TYR A 395 -5.94 4.56 -1.72
C TYR A 395 -6.67 3.69 -2.74
N THR A 396 -7.47 4.28 -3.63
CA THR A 396 -8.13 3.50 -4.69
C THR A 396 -7.09 2.87 -5.63
N SER A 397 -6.03 3.61 -5.94
CA SER A 397 -4.90 3.10 -6.71
C SER A 397 -4.18 1.96 -6.00
N VAL A 398 -3.80 2.14 -4.73
CA VAL A 398 -3.08 1.12 -3.95
C VAL A 398 -3.92 -0.15 -3.77
N PHE A 399 -5.20 -0.03 -3.38
CA PHE A 399 -6.06 -1.19 -3.16
C PHE A 399 -6.31 -1.96 -4.46
N THR A 400 -6.61 -1.24 -5.54
CA THR A 400 -6.84 -1.90 -6.83
C THR A 400 -5.56 -2.56 -7.33
N TYR A 401 -4.39 -1.90 -7.18
CA TYR A 401 -3.10 -2.48 -7.51
C TYR A 401 -2.87 -3.79 -6.73
N LEU A 402 -2.93 -3.76 -5.39
CA LEU A 402 -2.67 -4.92 -4.54
C LEU A 402 -3.60 -6.10 -4.88
N VAL A 403 -4.89 -5.84 -5.09
CA VAL A 403 -5.85 -6.89 -5.43
C VAL A 403 -5.63 -7.47 -6.82
N THR A 404 -5.20 -6.65 -7.78
CA THR A 404 -4.91 -7.13 -9.14
C THR A 404 -3.57 -7.85 -9.25
N ALA A 405 -2.52 -7.37 -8.59
CA ALA A 405 -1.19 -7.95 -8.62
C ALA A 405 -1.10 -9.24 -7.79
N TYR A 406 -1.77 -9.29 -6.63
CA TYR A 406 -1.67 -10.40 -5.68
C TYR A 406 -2.97 -11.19 -5.56
N ARG A 407 -3.77 -11.33 -6.64
CA ARG A 407 -5.11 -11.94 -6.62
C ARG A 407 -5.24 -13.25 -5.81
N PRO A 408 -4.30 -14.22 -5.88
CA PRO A 408 -4.39 -15.47 -5.10
C PRO A 408 -4.25 -15.30 -3.58
N VAL A 409 -3.68 -14.19 -3.13
CA VAL A 409 -3.41 -13.82 -1.73
C VAL A 409 -3.83 -12.36 -1.45
N ALA A 410 -4.89 -11.89 -2.12
CA ALA A 410 -5.28 -10.49 -2.12
C ALA A 410 -5.67 -9.99 -0.72
N ALA A 411 -6.27 -10.85 0.11
CA ALA A 411 -6.64 -10.46 1.47
C ALA A 411 -5.41 -10.35 2.37
N SER A 412 -4.42 -11.23 2.19
CA SER A 412 -3.12 -11.16 2.87
C SER A 412 -2.35 -9.89 2.47
N ALA A 413 -2.27 -9.56 1.18
CA ALA A 413 -1.63 -8.31 0.71
C ALA A 413 -2.33 -7.04 1.26
N MET A 414 -3.66 -7.06 1.36
CA MET A 414 -4.40 -5.96 1.99
C MET A 414 -4.25 -5.91 3.51
N ALA A 415 -4.10 -7.05 4.16
CA ALA A 415 -3.81 -7.13 5.58
C ALA A 415 -2.46 -6.47 5.90
N SER A 416 -1.43 -6.77 5.12
CA SER A 416 -0.12 -6.12 5.17
C SER A 416 -0.24 -4.61 5.12
N ASN A 417 -0.85 -4.11 4.04
CA ASN A 417 -0.99 -2.68 3.82
C ASN A 417 -1.73 -2.00 4.97
N THR A 418 -2.77 -2.66 5.49
CA THR A 418 -3.52 -2.15 6.65
C THR A 418 -2.62 -2.10 7.88
N PHE A 419 -1.93 -3.19 8.21
CA PHE A 419 -1.09 -3.30 9.40
C PHE A 419 -0.09 -2.15 9.52
N VAL A 420 0.74 -1.91 8.51
CA VAL A 420 1.75 -0.85 8.61
C VAL A 420 1.12 0.52 8.68
N ARG A 421 0.10 0.77 7.86
CA ARG A 421 -0.61 2.06 7.89
C ARG A 421 -1.15 2.36 9.28
N THR A 422 -1.89 1.43 9.87
CA THR A 422 -2.57 1.66 11.16
C THR A 422 -1.62 1.53 12.35
N SER A 423 -0.59 0.68 12.29
CA SER A 423 0.41 0.59 13.34
C SER A 423 1.21 1.89 13.44
N THR A 424 1.63 2.46 12.30
CA THR A 424 2.25 3.80 12.31
C THR A 424 1.23 4.86 12.75
N ALA A 425 -0.03 4.77 12.29
CA ALA A 425 -1.12 5.67 12.71
C ALA A 425 -1.34 5.68 14.23
N SER A 426 -1.18 4.53 14.89
CA SER A 426 -1.48 4.38 16.33
C SER A 426 -0.56 5.19 17.24
N ALA A 427 0.67 5.49 16.82
CA ALA A 427 1.62 6.25 17.61
C ALA A 427 1.33 7.76 17.61
N PHE A 428 0.73 8.27 16.53
CA PHE A 428 0.58 9.70 16.30
C PHE A 428 -0.31 10.45 17.31
N PRO A 429 -1.44 9.89 17.78
CA PRO A 429 -2.24 10.55 18.80
C PRO A 429 -1.51 10.87 20.10
N LEU A 430 -0.50 10.08 20.44
CA LEU A 430 0.23 10.24 21.70
C LEU A 430 1.13 11.48 21.75
N PHE A 431 1.49 12.05 20.60
CA PHE A 431 2.36 13.24 20.54
C PHE A 431 1.78 14.38 19.70
N ALA A 432 0.59 14.21 19.11
CA ALA A 432 -0.05 15.25 18.31
C ALA A 432 -0.26 16.54 19.12
N GLY A 433 -0.82 16.45 20.33
CA GLY A 433 -1.01 17.63 21.21
C GLY A 433 0.30 18.37 21.46
N ALA A 434 1.31 17.68 22.00
CA ALA A 434 2.63 18.25 22.27
C ALA A 434 3.31 18.87 21.02
N MET A 435 3.12 18.26 19.85
CA MET A 435 3.64 18.79 18.58
C MET A 435 2.93 20.10 18.19
N TYR A 436 1.61 20.15 18.32
CA TYR A 436 0.81 21.34 18.02
C TYR A 436 1.04 22.48 19.02
N ASP A 437 1.25 22.16 20.29
CA ASP A 437 1.61 23.14 21.33
C ASP A 437 2.99 23.77 21.09
N THR A 438 3.95 22.97 20.63
CA THR A 438 5.34 23.43 20.44
C THR A 438 5.54 24.17 19.12
N LEU A 439 5.00 23.64 18.02
CA LEU A 439 5.20 24.19 16.67
C LEU A 439 4.12 25.19 16.25
N GLY A 440 3.04 25.29 17.03
CA GLY A 440 1.83 26.00 16.64
C GLY A 440 1.05 25.28 15.54
N THR A 441 -0.21 25.67 15.35
CA THR A 441 -1.12 25.06 14.36
C THR A 441 -0.58 25.13 12.93
N VAL A 442 0.00 26.27 12.55
CA VAL A 442 0.60 26.51 11.22
C VAL A 442 1.84 25.64 11.04
N GLY A 443 2.77 25.66 12.00
CA GLY A 443 4.05 24.95 11.91
C GLY A 443 3.87 23.43 11.90
N ALA A 444 3.03 22.90 12.79
CA ALA A 444 2.69 21.49 12.84
C ALA A 444 2.03 21.01 11.53
N THR A 445 1.04 21.76 11.02
CA THR A 445 0.33 21.37 9.79
C THR A 445 1.20 21.52 8.54
N ALA A 446 2.08 22.54 8.48
CA ALA A 446 3.05 22.72 7.39
C ALA A 446 4.15 21.65 7.41
N LEU A 447 4.60 21.20 8.59
CA LEU A 447 5.54 20.08 8.71
C LEU A 447 4.94 18.80 8.09
N LEU A 448 3.67 18.52 8.38
CA LEU A 448 2.96 17.38 7.78
C LEU A 448 2.80 17.52 6.26
N ALA A 449 2.54 18.74 5.79
CA ALA A 449 2.48 19.04 4.36
C ALA A 449 3.83 18.77 3.68
N GLY A 450 4.94 19.20 4.30
CA GLY A 450 6.30 18.94 3.84
C GLY A 450 6.65 17.45 3.81
N LEU A 451 6.34 16.70 4.87
CA LEU A 451 6.56 15.25 4.91
C LEU A 451 5.73 14.51 3.86
N THR A 452 4.47 14.93 3.65
CA THR A 452 3.61 14.36 2.60
C THR A 452 4.13 14.71 1.20
N ALA A 453 4.64 15.93 1.00
CA ALA A 453 5.25 16.37 -0.26
C ALA A 453 6.53 15.58 -0.59
N LEU A 454 7.38 15.32 0.40
CA LEU A 454 8.58 14.48 0.24
C LEU A 454 8.22 13.02 -0.07
N ALA A 455 7.07 12.54 0.40
CA ALA A 455 6.58 11.20 0.10
C ALA A 455 5.88 11.09 -1.28
N ALA A 456 5.52 12.22 -1.90
CA ALA A 456 4.76 12.29 -3.15
C ALA A 456 5.46 11.80 -4.43
N PRO A 457 6.81 11.87 -4.60
CA PRO A 457 7.49 11.35 -5.79
C PRO A 457 7.46 9.82 -5.88
N LEU A 458 7.27 9.11 -4.76
CA LEU A 458 7.48 7.67 -4.73
C LEU A 458 6.50 6.82 -5.56
N PRO A 459 5.20 7.12 -5.64
CA PRO A 459 4.30 6.46 -6.59
C PRO A 459 4.65 6.76 -8.06
N ALA A 460 5.28 7.92 -8.33
CA ALA A 460 5.75 8.27 -9.67
C ALA A 460 7.05 7.54 -10.04
N ASP A 461 7.94 7.33 -9.07
CA ASP A 461 9.17 6.54 -9.23
C ASP A 461 8.86 5.04 -9.43
N ILE A 462 7.91 4.48 -8.66
CA ILE A 462 7.46 3.08 -8.85
C ILE A 462 6.77 2.88 -10.21
N ALA A 463 6.04 3.89 -10.71
CA ALA A 463 5.41 3.85 -12.02
C ALA A 463 6.38 3.99 -13.21
N LEU A 464 7.67 4.27 -12.95
CA LEU A 464 8.70 4.46 -13.98
C LEU A 464 9.67 3.28 -14.11
N ASN A 465 9.46 2.18 -13.38
CA ASN A 465 10.34 1.01 -13.47
C ASN A 465 9.98 0.12 -14.68
N ASP A 466 10.61 0.43 -15.79
CA ASP A 466 10.80 -0.46 -16.94
C ASP A 466 11.50 -1.74 -16.47
N GLU A 467 10.85 -2.90 -16.57
CA GLU A 467 11.38 -4.20 -16.11
C GLU A 467 12.68 -4.62 -16.82
N HIS A 468 13.05 -3.93 -17.90
CA HIS A 468 14.23 -4.18 -18.71
C HIS A 468 15.37 -3.15 -18.49
N ALA A 469 15.28 -2.29 -17.47
CA ALA A 469 16.32 -1.30 -17.16
C ALA A 469 17.31 -1.80 -16.10
N LEU A 470 18.61 -1.56 -16.33
CA LEU A 470 19.68 -1.75 -15.35
C LEU A 470 20.08 -0.39 -14.77
N LEU A 471 20.05 -0.26 -13.44
CA LEU A 471 20.49 0.94 -12.75
C LEU A 471 22.00 0.88 -12.48
N VAL A 472 22.74 1.94 -12.84
CA VAL A 472 24.17 2.02 -12.57
C VAL A 472 24.46 3.24 -11.71
N PHE A 473 24.91 3.02 -10.48
CA PHE A 473 25.44 4.08 -9.61
C PHE A 473 26.89 4.33 -10.02
N SER A 474 27.24 5.54 -10.44
CA SER A 474 28.58 5.84 -10.94
C SER A 474 29.21 7.02 -10.21
N GLY A 475 30.44 6.82 -9.75
CA GLY A 475 31.22 7.81 -9.03
C GLY A 475 32.36 7.16 -8.28
N GLY A 476 33.59 7.51 -8.63
CA GLY A 476 34.80 6.97 -8.01
C GLY A 476 35.12 7.57 -6.64
N GLN A 477 36.37 7.38 -6.21
CA GLN A 477 36.84 7.80 -4.91
C GLN A 477 37.08 9.33 -4.86
N THR A 478 36.17 10.07 -4.22
CA THR A 478 36.24 11.55 -4.13
C THR A 478 37.25 12.06 -3.09
N ARG A 479 37.66 11.23 -2.11
CA ARG A 479 38.67 11.57 -1.10
C ARG A 479 39.70 10.47 -0.98
N LYS A 480 41.00 10.81 -1.05
CA LYS A 480 42.12 9.86 -0.86
C LYS A 480 42.09 9.10 0.47
N THR A 481 41.34 9.59 1.46
CA THR A 481 41.19 8.99 2.81
C THR A 481 39.94 8.12 2.97
N SER A 482 39.01 8.10 2.00
CA SER A 482 37.79 7.28 2.06
C SER A 482 38.08 5.88 1.55
N THR A 483 37.63 4.83 2.24
CA THR A 483 37.68 3.44 1.75
C THR A 483 36.49 3.05 0.87
N THR A 484 35.53 3.95 0.69
CA THR A 484 34.29 3.74 -0.08
C THR A 484 34.18 4.75 -1.21
N THR A 485 33.67 4.31 -2.36
CA THR A 485 33.42 5.17 -3.52
C THR A 485 32.10 5.93 -3.37
N GLU A 486 31.91 6.96 -4.19
CA GLU A 486 30.65 7.70 -4.21
C GLU A 486 29.49 6.80 -4.69
N ALA A 487 29.74 5.96 -5.70
CA ALA A 487 28.79 4.96 -6.19
C ALA A 487 28.37 3.96 -5.11
N GLU A 488 29.34 3.39 -4.38
CA GLU A 488 29.08 2.45 -3.29
C GLU A 488 28.30 3.13 -2.14
N SER A 489 28.58 4.39 -1.85
CA SER A 489 27.87 5.17 -0.83
C SER A 489 26.40 5.36 -1.19
N TYR A 490 26.09 5.73 -2.43
CA TYR A 490 24.70 5.84 -2.90
C TYR A 490 24.00 4.49 -2.95
N MET A 491 24.72 3.42 -3.33
CA MET A 491 24.17 2.07 -3.37
C MET A 491 23.80 1.55 -1.97
N ARG A 492 24.68 1.76 -0.99
CA ARG A 492 24.41 1.45 0.44
C ARG A 492 23.27 2.29 1.01
N LEU A 493 23.17 3.56 0.59
CA LEU A 493 22.05 4.42 0.97
C LEU A 493 20.73 3.90 0.37
N ALA A 494 20.72 3.55 -0.91
CA ALA A 494 19.54 2.99 -1.59
C ALA A 494 19.11 1.65 -0.97
N LEU A 495 20.05 0.78 -0.62
CA LEU A 495 19.79 -0.47 0.12
C LEU A 495 19.23 -0.21 1.52
N SER A 496 19.83 0.72 2.28
CA SER A 496 19.38 1.04 3.64
C SER A 496 18.01 1.73 3.68
N MET A 497 17.65 2.43 2.61
CA MET A 497 16.32 3.04 2.41
C MET A 497 15.30 2.06 1.80
N GLY A 498 15.68 0.82 1.51
CA GLY A 498 14.79 -0.20 0.91
C GLY A 498 14.35 0.13 -0.51
N LEU A 499 15.15 0.93 -1.25
CA LEU A 499 14.87 1.31 -2.64
C LEU A 499 15.30 0.24 -3.65
N LEU A 500 16.07 -0.77 -3.21
CA LEU A 500 16.56 -1.89 -4.02
C LEU A 500 16.15 -3.24 -3.40
N PRO A 501 16.01 -4.31 -4.20
CA PRO A 501 15.69 -5.65 -3.70
C PRO A 501 16.70 -6.14 -2.66
N SER A 502 16.19 -6.86 -1.67
CA SER A 502 16.90 -7.31 -0.46
C SER A 502 17.66 -8.62 -0.64
N SER A 503 17.47 -9.34 -1.75
CA SER A 503 18.25 -10.54 -2.07
C SER A 503 19.50 -10.16 -2.88
N GLU A 504 20.69 -10.62 -2.47
CA GLU A 504 21.94 -10.33 -3.18
C GLU A 504 21.85 -10.71 -4.67
N GLN A 505 21.14 -11.80 -5.00
CA GLN A 505 20.97 -12.25 -6.38
C GLN A 505 20.09 -11.31 -7.23
N GLU A 506 19.01 -10.74 -6.71
CA GLU A 506 18.18 -9.76 -7.45
C GLU A 506 18.84 -8.38 -7.53
N TYR A 507 19.61 -8.01 -6.48
CA TYR A 507 20.42 -6.81 -6.47
C TYR A 507 21.38 -6.78 -7.68
N PHE A 508 22.15 -7.84 -7.89
CA PHE A 508 23.08 -7.96 -9.03
C PHE A 508 22.37 -7.96 -10.39
N LEU A 509 21.10 -8.35 -10.45
CA LEU A 509 20.32 -8.39 -11.69
C LEU A 509 19.76 -7.02 -12.10
N ARG A 510 19.64 -6.05 -11.17
CA ARG A 510 18.90 -4.80 -11.41
C ARG A 510 19.64 -3.52 -11.08
N ALA A 511 20.69 -3.57 -10.25
CA ALA A 511 21.51 -2.41 -9.96
C ALA A 511 22.98 -2.79 -9.73
N THR A 512 23.90 -1.97 -10.22
CA THR A 512 25.35 -2.17 -10.04
C THR A 512 26.06 -0.85 -9.76
N THR A 513 27.28 -0.91 -9.23
CA THR A 513 28.17 0.24 -9.07
C THR A 513 29.18 0.33 -10.22
N GLU A 514 29.62 1.56 -10.50
CA GLU A 514 30.77 1.91 -11.31
C GLU A 514 31.67 2.81 -10.44
N ASP A 515 32.80 2.25 -10.04
CA ASP A 515 33.64 2.76 -8.96
C ASP A 515 34.92 3.45 -9.46
N TYR A 516 35.16 3.48 -10.77
CA TYR A 516 36.41 3.97 -11.36
C TYR A 516 36.29 5.36 -11.99
N ALA A 517 35.09 5.87 -12.21
CA ALA A 517 34.91 7.15 -12.87
C ALA A 517 35.46 8.31 -12.03
N LEU A 518 36.40 9.07 -12.62
CA LEU A 518 37.08 10.20 -12.00
C LEU A 518 36.45 11.56 -12.38
N ASP A 519 35.60 11.57 -13.41
CA ASP A 519 34.97 12.78 -13.92
C ASP A 519 33.57 12.50 -14.50
N SER A 520 32.85 13.57 -14.82
CA SER A 520 31.49 13.49 -15.35
C SER A 520 31.36 12.81 -16.73
N PHE A 521 32.41 12.80 -17.55
CA PHE A 521 32.41 12.10 -18.84
C PHE A 521 32.62 10.60 -18.62
N GLN A 522 33.56 10.23 -17.74
CA GLN A 522 33.79 8.85 -17.31
C GLN A 522 32.57 8.26 -16.63
N ASN A 523 31.84 9.05 -15.81
CA ASN A 523 30.58 8.60 -15.21
C ASN A 523 29.59 8.09 -16.25
N LEU A 524 29.56 8.70 -17.44
CA LEU A 524 28.70 8.27 -18.53
C LEU A 524 29.30 7.10 -19.32
N LEU A 525 30.56 7.21 -19.72
CA LEU A 525 31.24 6.21 -20.55
C LEU A 525 31.41 4.87 -19.81
N PHE A 526 31.87 4.88 -18.57
CA PHE A 526 32.10 3.67 -17.79
C PHE A 526 30.78 3.03 -17.37
N SER A 527 29.73 3.81 -17.14
CA SER A 527 28.39 3.24 -16.92
C SER A 527 27.87 2.50 -18.15
N ILE A 528 28.13 3.01 -19.36
CA ILE A 528 27.78 2.31 -20.62
C ILE A 528 28.61 1.02 -20.77
N ALA A 529 29.90 1.08 -20.46
CA ALA A 529 30.78 -0.10 -20.50
C ALA A 529 30.34 -1.15 -19.47
N ARG A 530 30.01 -0.74 -18.26
CA ARG A 530 29.51 -1.60 -17.18
C ARG A 530 28.17 -2.23 -17.57
N PHE A 531 27.28 -1.46 -18.19
CA PHE A 531 26.03 -2.00 -18.74
C PHE A 531 26.30 -3.10 -19.79
N HIS A 532 27.26 -2.89 -20.69
CA HIS A 532 27.63 -3.87 -21.70
C HIS A 532 28.28 -5.12 -21.09
N GLU A 533 29.12 -4.97 -20.07
CA GLU A 533 29.73 -6.08 -19.32
C GLU A 533 28.66 -6.98 -18.69
N TYR A 534 27.62 -6.38 -18.10
CA TYR A 534 26.54 -7.12 -17.43
C TYR A 534 25.51 -7.72 -18.37
N THR A 535 25.18 -7.05 -19.48
CA THR A 535 24.07 -7.44 -20.35
C THR A 535 24.51 -8.05 -21.69
N GLY A 536 25.79 -7.96 -22.03
CA GLY A 536 26.34 -8.36 -23.33
C GLY A 536 25.92 -7.45 -24.50
N HIS A 537 25.18 -6.37 -24.24
CA HIS A 537 24.65 -5.48 -25.25
C HIS A 537 24.85 -4.01 -24.83
N TYR A 538 24.96 -3.11 -25.81
CA TYR A 538 24.93 -1.68 -25.50
C TYR A 538 23.50 -1.22 -25.17
N PRO A 539 23.32 -0.22 -24.28
CA PRO A 539 21.99 0.24 -23.89
C PRO A 539 21.21 0.75 -25.11
N SER A 540 19.91 0.46 -25.16
CA SER A 540 19.04 0.97 -26.24
C SER A 540 18.60 2.41 -25.99
N ARG A 541 18.61 2.84 -24.72
CA ARG A 541 18.26 4.17 -24.23
C ARG A 541 19.07 4.48 -22.98
N ILE A 542 19.51 5.72 -22.84
CA ILE A 542 20.23 6.20 -21.65
C ILE A 542 19.40 7.29 -20.98
N THR A 543 19.17 7.16 -19.68
CA THR A 543 18.61 8.22 -18.83
C THR A 543 19.62 8.58 -17.76
N VAL A 544 20.06 9.83 -17.74
CA VAL A 544 20.97 10.35 -16.70
C VAL A 544 20.13 11.15 -15.70
N VAL A 545 20.29 10.84 -14.42
CA VAL A 545 19.71 11.59 -13.30
C VAL A 545 20.84 12.34 -12.59
N GLY A 546 20.70 13.64 -12.41
CA GLY A 546 21.70 14.44 -11.72
C GLY A 546 21.26 15.88 -11.48
N TYR A 547 22.15 16.72 -10.94
CA TYR A 547 21.86 18.14 -10.73
C TYR A 547 21.59 18.87 -12.04
N GLU A 548 20.55 19.71 -12.09
CA GLU A 548 20.11 20.43 -13.30
C GLU A 548 21.25 21.22 -13.97
N MET A 549 22.17 21.80 -13.20
CA MET A 549 23.33 22.54 -13.72
C MET A 549 24.25 21.68 -14.62
N LYS A 550 24.26 20.35 -14.45
CA LYS A 550 25.08 19.42 -15.24
C LYS A 550 24.39 19.02 -16.55
N ARG A 551 23.11 19.38 -16.76
CA ARG A 551 22.33 19.00 -17.95
C ARG A 551 23.08 19.28 -19.24
N GLN A 552 23.50 20.53 -19.44
CA GLN A 552 24.17 20.97 -20.67
C GLN A 552 25.41 20.13 -20.97
N ARG A 553 26.23 19.86 -19.94
CA ARG A 553 27.44 19.04 -20.06
C ARG A 553 27.13 17.62 -20.55
N PHE A 554 26.09 16.99 -20.01
CA PHE A 554 25.72 15.62 -20.41
C PHE A 554 25.00 15.57 -21.77
N THR A 555 24.12 16.52 -22.07
CA THR A 555 23.30 16.51 -23.29
C THR A 555 24.05 17.02 -24.53
N GLU A 556 24.87 18.05 -24.38
CA GLU A 556 25.52 18.73 -25.52
C GLU A 556 26.97 18.29 -25.72
N LEU A 557 27.72 18.04 -24.65
CA LEU A 557 29.15 17.68 -24.74
C LEU A 557 29.34 16.16 -24.68
N HIS A 558 29.02 15.52 -23.56
CA HIS A 558 29.35 14.11 -23.31
C HIS A 558 28.63 13.17 -24.26
N ARG A 559 27.31 13.32 -24.41
CA ARG A 559 26.52 12.55 -25.38
C ARG A 559 27.03 12.74 -26.82
N ALA A 560 27.38 13.97 -27.20
CA ALA A 560 27.87 14.25 -28.56
C ALA A 560 29.24 13.62 -28.80
N ALA A 561 30.14 13.67 -27.81
CA ALA A 561 31.44 13.01 -27.86
C ALA A 561 31.31 11.48 -27.99
N LEU A 562 30.33 10.88 -27.31
CA LEU A 562 29.99 9.44 -27.44
C LEU A 562 29.19 9.11 -28.72
N ARG A 563 28.86 10.12 -29.53
CA ARG A 563 28.02 10.01 -30.74
C ARG A 563 26.67 9.33 -30.48
N TRP A 564 26.12 9.48 -29.28
CA TRP A 564 24.86 8.85 -28.90
C TRP A 564 23.65 9.66 -29.40
N PRO A 565 22.65 9.03 -30.05
CA PRO A 565 21.53 9.76 -30.64
C PRO A 565 20.65 10.43 -29.58
N LEU A 566 20.29 11.69 -29.80
CA LEU A 566 19.47 12.50 -28.88
C LEU A 566 18.09 11.87 -28.63
N SER A 567 17.52 11.19 -29.62
CA SER A 567 16.24 10.47 -29.51
C SER A 567 16.26 9.31 -28.51
N LYS A 568 17.46 8.81 -28.15
CA LYS A 568 17.67 7.71 -27.20
C LYS A 568 18.40 8.16 -25.93
N PHE A 569 18.46 9.46 -25.67
CA PHE A 569 19.14 10.03 -24.50
C PHE A 569 18.21 11.00 -23.76
N LYS A 570 18.01 10.80 -22.45
CA LYS A 570 17.18 11.65 -21.60
C LYS A 570 18.01 12.13 -20.40
N TYR A 571 17.87 13.39 -20.03
CA TYR A 571 18.44 13.93 -18.79
C TYR A 571 17.32 14.38 -17.86
N ILE A 572 17.33 13.90 -16.63
CA ILE A 572 16.42 14.27 -15.55
C ILE A 572 17.23 15.07 -14.55
N GLY A 573 16.88 16.34 -14.38
CA GLY A 573 17.55 17.21 -13.41
C GLY A 573 16.80 17.26 -12.10
N ILE A 574 17.56 17.42 -11.02
CA ILE A 574 17.06 17.67 -9.67
C ILE A 574 17.47 19.10 -9.32
N ASP A 575 16.48 19.95 -9.04
CA ASP A 575 16.69 21.34 -8.60
C ASP A 575 16.82 21.38 -7.08
N ALA A 576 17.97 21.82 -6.59
CA ALA A 576 18.13 22.27 -5.21
C ALA A 576 18.09 23.81 -5.23
N GLU A 577 16.94 24.41 -4.90
CA GLU A 577 16.82 25.86 -4.76
C GLU A 577 17.83 26.37 -3.71
N GLY A 578 18.84 27.14 -4.14
CA GLY A 578 19.77 27.86 -3.27
C GLY A 578 21.26 27.49 -3.34
N GLU A 579 21.67 26.39 -4.00
CA GLU A 579 23.08 25.94 -4.01
C GLU A 579 23.87 26.25 -5.29
N VAL A 580 23.22 26.76 -6.34
CA VAL A 580 23.86 26.99 -7.66
C VAL A 580 25.06 27.95 -7.58
N ALA A 581 25.03 28.93 -6.67
CA ALA A 581 26.13 29.88 -6.46
C ALA A 581 27.35 29.25 -5.76
N LYS A 582 27.12 28.50 -4.66
CA LYS A 582 28.18 27.81 -3.92
C LYS A 582 28.81 26.67 -4.72
N ALA A 583 28.02 25.95 -5.51
CA ALA A 583 28.52 24.88 -6.38
C ALA A 583 29.39 25.43 -7.53
N ARG A 584 29.05 26.60 -8.08
CA ARG A 584 29.90 27.30 -9.08
C ARG A 584 31.26 27.71 -8.50
N GLU A 585 31.28 28.21 -7.26
CA GLU A 585 32.53 28.52 -6.56
C GLU A 585 33.38 27.25 -6.30
N GLY A 586 32.72 26.14 -5.97
CA GLY A 586 33.36 24.82 -5.83
C GLY A 586 34.01 24.33 -7.13
N GLU A 587 33.33 24.42 -8.28
CA GLU A 587 33.90 24.02 -9.57
C GLU A 587 35.07 24.91 -10.00
N VAL A 588 35.01 26.24 -9.77
CA VAL A 588 36.13 27.15 -10.05
C VAL A 588 37.34 26.82 -9.17
N SER A 589 37.11 26.39 -7.93
CA SER A 589 38.20 25.95 -7.04
C SER A 589 38.87 24.65 -7.52
N ALA A 590 38.09 23.71 -8.07
CA ALA A 590 38.58 22.41 -8.55
C ALA A 590 39.37 22.52 -9.87
N PHE A 591 39.13 23.54 -10.69
CA PHE A 591 39.96 23.84 -11.88
C PHE A 591 41.30 24.52 -11.55
N ARG A 592 41.45 25.06 -10.33
CA ARG A 592 42.67 25.74 -9.87
C ARG A 592 43.58 24.85 -9.00
N SER A 593 43.08 23.69 -8.57
CA SER A 593 43.82 22.63 -7.87
C SER A 593 44.24 21.54 -8.84
#